data_AF-A0A0S8CQ81-F1
#
_entry.id   AF-A0A0S8CQ81-F1
#
_cell.length_a   1.000
_cell.length_b   1.000
_cell.length_c   1.000
_cell.angle_alpha   90.00
_cell.angle_beta   90.00
_cell.angle_gamma   90.00
#
_symmetry.space_group_name_H-M   'P 1'
#
loop_
_entity.id
_entity.type
_entity.pdbx_description
1 polymer ?
#
loop_
_entity_poly.entity_id
_entity_poly.type
_entity_poly.pdbx_seq_one_letter_code
_entity_poly.pdbx_strand_id
1 'polypeptide(L)'
;MPLVPARANDIDAAAVAATENLIDNGGYAVLRNNRILITHNLHTPYVPASIIKIATALAALDILGPEFRFNTNFYLDDQQNLYIQGFGDPFLISEEIAAIIVKLKDLGCTKINDIYLDSTAFQLNAPPDGAGISNNPYDAENSALAVNFNTINITKNKTGEVLSAEEQTPTLTLMAELAEKLPPGIHRININQTASGGEAIISRYVGELFRAFQKQENIAGAGMIAQRKIPENLDLFYIHRSRKTLKEIIAPLMLYSSNFIANQLFLALGSYSYGFPGTWEKSRKVMTYHLQKKYNLSENEVRIIEGSGLSGQNRVSPHAMIQLLDAFKPYADLLPQEDGKFLKSGTLNGVYSYAGYFAGKDRLDSFVLLLNQGKNSRDLLLDELERIYRGACQR
;
A
#
# COMPACT_ATOMS: atom_id res chain seq x y z
N MET A 1 -8.66 23.96 -10.80
CA MET A 1 -9.34 24.74 -11.86
C MET A 1 -10.42 23.86 -12.47
N PRO A 2 -11.60 24.39 -12.86
CA PRO A 2 -12.59 23.58 -13.58
C PRO A 2 -11.98 23.04 -14.87
N LEU A 3 -12.20 21.75 -15.18
CA LEU A 3 -11.73 21.14 -16.43
C LEU A 3 -12.39 21.85 -17.61
N VAL A 4 -11.59 22.36 -18.54
CA VAL A 4 -12.10 23.06 -19.73
C VAL A 4 -12.24 22.03 -20.86
N PRO A 5 -13.42 21.91 -21.50
CA PRO A 5 -13.60 21.01 -22.65
C PRO A 5 -12.72 21.44 -23.84
N ALA A 6 -12.26 20.48 -24.65
CA ALA A 6 -11.63 20.77 -25.93
C ALA A 6 -12.60 21.47 -26.90
N ARG A 7 -12.06 22.11 -27.94
CA ARG A 7 -12.89 22.67 -29.02
C ARG A 7 -13.42 21.51 -29.87
N ALA A 8 -14.64 21.64 -30.38
CA ALA A 8 -15.35 20.58 -31.14
C ALA A 8 -14.58 20.06 -32.38
N ASN A 9 -13.59 20.82 -32.89
CA ASN A 9 -12.79 20.44 -34.05
C ASN A 9 -11.52 19.63 -33.72
N ASP A 10 -11.23 19.37 -32.43
CA ASP A 10 -10.01 18.70 -31.98
C ASP A 10 -10.16 17.15 -31.88
N ILE A 11 -11.36 16.62 -32.11
CA ILE A 11 -11.72 15.21 -31.86
C ILE A 11 -12.01 14.50 -33.20
N ASP A 12 -11.30 13.40 -33.47
CA ASP A 12 -11.51 12.56 -34.65
C ASP A 12 -12.76 11.67 -34.47
N ALA A 13 -13.82 11.93 -35.24
CA ALA A 13 -15.09 11.20 -35.14
C ALA A 13 -14.95 9.69 -35.39
N ALA A 14 -13.99 9.26 -36.23
CA ALA A 14 -13.74 7.84 -36.47
C ALA A 14 -13.09 7.17 -35.25
N ALA A 15 -12.27 7.92 -34.51
CA ALA A 15 -11.61 7.45 -33.31
C ALA A 15 -12.57 7.34 -32.12
N VAL A 16 -13.53 8.27 -32.00
CA VAL A 16 -14.62 8.16 -31.03
C VAL A 16 -15.40 6.85 -31.24
N ALA A 17 -15.81 6.57 -32.48
CA ALA A 17 -16.53 5.33 -32.81
C ALA A 17 -15.70 4.05 -32.54
N ALA A 18 -14.38 4.10 -32.71
CA ALA A 18 -13.50 2.97 -32.38
C ALA A 18 -13.47 2.68 -30.87
N THR A 19 -13.46 3.72 -30.02
CA THR A 19 -13.52 3.55 -28.56
C THR A 19 -14.88 3.01 -28.08
N GLU A 20 -15.99 3.39 -28.71
CA GLU A 20 -17.34 2.96 -28.31
C GLU A 20 -17.52 1.44 -28.39
N ASN A 21 -16.95 0.79 -29.41
CA ASN A 21 -17.03 -0.67 -29.57
C ASN A 21 -16.22 -1.47 -28.52
N LEU A 22 -15.40 -0.79 -27.72
CA LEU A 22 -14.55 -1.41 -26.69
C LEU A 22 -15.18 -1.33 -25.29
N ILE A 23 -16.28 -0.60 -25.12
CA ILE A 23 -16.84 -0.27 -23.81
C ILE A 23 -18.30 -0.71 -23.74
N ASP A 24 -18.57 -1.73 -22.92
CA ASP A 24 -19.93 -2.12 -22.56
C ASP A 24 -20.39 -1.38 -21.30
N ASN A 25 -19.48 -1.25 -20.33
CA ASN A 25 -19.71 -0.55 -19.08
C ASN A 25 -18.39 0.03 -18.56
N GLY A 26 -18.24 1.35 -18.68
CA GLY A 26 -17.02 2.02 -18.26
C GLY A 26 -16.99 3.49 -18.62
N GLY A 27 -15.88 4.14 -18.30
CA GLY A 27 -15.64 5.54 -18.62
C GLY A 27 -14.16 5.81 -18.81
N TYR A 28 -13.85 6.88 -19.52
CA TYR A 28 -12.48 7.33 -19.71
C TYR A 28 -12.40 8.85 -19.85
N ALA A 29 -11.21 9.38 -19.63
CA ALA A 29 -10.88 10.75 -19.95
C ALA A 29 -9.40 10.84 -20.31
N VAL A 30 -9.09 11.60 -21.36
CA VAL A 30 -7.73 11.95 -21.75
C VAL A 30 -7.63 13.47 -21.76
N LEU A 31 -6.60 14.00 -21.11
CA LEU A 31 -6.28 15.41 -21.14
C LEU A 31 -5.23 15.69 -22.21
N ARG A 32 -5.23 16.94 -22.66
CA ARG A 32 -4.16 17.54 -23.45
C ARG A 32 -4.07 19.01 -23.15
N ASN A 33 -2.89 19.48 -22.72
CA ASN A 33 -2.69 20.87 -22.30
C ASN A 33 -3.73 21.33 -21.27
N ASN A 34 -3.99 20.48 -20.27
CA ASN A 34 -4.98 20.69 -19.20
C ASN A 34 -6.44 20.90 -19.70
N ARG A 35 -6.75 20.43 -20.91
CA ARG A 35 -8.12 20.38 -21.45
C ARG A 35 -8.53 18.95 -21.72
N ILE A 36 -9.81 18.63 -21.55
CA ILE A 36 -10.32 17.30 -21.90
C ILE A 36 -10.27 17.16 -23.42
N LEU A 37 -9.40 16.27 -23.93
CA LEU A 37 -9.30 15.95 -25.34
C LEU A 37 -10.45 15.05 -25.77
N ILE A 38 -10.70 13.97 -25.03
CA ILE A 38 -11.78 13.02 -25.27
C ILE A 38 -12.24 12.42 -23.95
N THR A 39 -13.52 12.11 -23.84
CA THR A 39 -14.09 11.48 -22.65
C THR A 39 -15.34 10.67 -22.98
N HIS A 40 -15.61 9.68 -22.13
CA HIS A 40 -16.83 8.91 -22.10
C HIS A 40 -17.22 8.70 -20.63
N ASN A 41 -18.51 8.93 -20.28
CA ASN A 41 -19.04 8.79 -18.92
C ASN A 41 -18.21 9.53 -17.84
N LEU A 42 -17.83 10.77 -18.12
CA LEU A 42 -16.85 11.55 -17.34
C LEU A 42 -17.12 11.57 -15.83
N HIS A 43 -18.39 11.71 -15.42
CA HIS A 43 -18.79 11.84 -14.01
C HIS A 43 -19.35 10.55 -13.41
N THR A 44 -19.46 9.47 -14.18
CA THR A 44 -20.01 8.21 -13.69
C THR A 44 -18.97 7.49 -12.81
N PRO A 45 -19.29 7.13 -11.57
CA PRO A 45 -18.37 6.42 -10.68
C PRO A 45 -18.31 4.92 -10.98
N TYR A 46 -17.10 4.36 -11.05
CA TYR A 46 -16.84 2.95 -11.28
C TYR A 46 -15.98 2.33 -10.17
N VAL A 47 -15.93 1.00 -10.07
CA VAL A 47 -14.95 0.33 -9.19
C VAL A 47 -13.55 0.56 -9.79
N PRO A 48 -12.60 1.15 -9.05
CA PRO A 48 -11.27 1.47 -9.59
C PRO A 48 -10.29 0.29 -9.61
N ALA A 49 -10.49 -0.70 -8.75
CA ALA A 49 -9.41 -1.61 -8.36
C ALA A 49 -8.16 -0.83 -7.88
N SER A 50 -6.96 -1.35 -8.14
CA SER A 50 -5.70 -0.83 -7.60
C SER A 50 -5.28 0.57 -8.07
N ILE A 51 -5.95 1.20 -9.04
CA ILE A 51 -5.62 2.60 -9.39
C ILE A 51 -5.95 3.57 -8.25
N ILE A 52 -6.80 3.15 -7.29
CA ILE A 52 -7.14 3.98 -6.13
C ILE A 52 -5.94 4.27 -5.23
N LYS A 53 -4.88 3.46 -5.32
CA LYS A 53 -3.60 3.70 -4.62
C LYS A 53 -3.00 5.06 -4.95
N ILE A 54 -3.30 5.64 -6.12
CA ILE A 54 -2.94 7.02 -6.48
C ILE A 54 -3.57 8.01 -5.49
N ALA A 55 -4.86 7.86 -5.19
CA ALA A 55 -5.57 8.70 -4.22
C ALA A 55 -5.00 8.51 -2.81
N THR A 56 -4.75 7.27 -2.41
CA THR A 56 -4.14 6.93 -1.10
C THR A 56 -2.75 7.56 -0.94
N ALA A 57 -1.90 7.42 -1.95
CA ALA A 57 -0.56 7.99 -1.96
C ALA A 57 -0.59 9.53 -1.97
N LEU A 58 -1.44 10.14 -2.79
CA LEU A 58 -1.60 11.59 -2.83
C LEU A 58 -2.04 12.13 -1.46
N ALA A 59 -3.04 11.52 -0.82
CA ALA A 59 -3.47 11.91 0.50
C ALA A 59 -2.35 11.77 1.54
N ALA A 60 -1.58 10.68 1.50
CA ALA A 60 -0.43 10.48 2.39
C ALA A 60 0.65 11.57 2.18
N LEU A 61 1.00 11.87 0.93
CA LEU A 61 1.96 12.91 0.58
C LEU A 61 1.48 14.30 1.02
N ASP A 62 0.19 14.59 0.89
CA ASP A 62 -0.39 15.87 1.28
C ASP A 62 -0.47 16.07 2.79
N ILE A 63 -0.84 15.03 3.54
CA ILE A 63 -1.18 15.13 4.96
C ILE A 63 0.06 14.90 5.83
N LEU A 64 0.89 13.92 5.48
CA LEU A 64 2.08 13.56 6.26
C LEU A 64 3.34 14.25 5.72
N GLY A 65 3.38 14.53 4.41
CA GLY A 65 4.54 15.11 3.73
C GLY A 65 5.47 14.05 3.13
N PRO A 66 6.17 14.35 2.01
CA PRO A 66 7.03 13.39 1.31
C PRO A 66 8.21 12.88 2.15
N GLU A 67 8.74 13.72 3.05
CA GLU A 67 9.87 13.41 3.94
C GLU A 67 9.44 12.73 5.25
N PHE A 68 8.15 12.44 5.41
CA PHE A 68 7.65 11.73 6.58
C PHE A 68 8.35 10.38 6.74
N ARG A 69 8.64 10.01 7.99
CA ARG A 69 9.24 8.72 8.36
C ARG A 69 8.42 8.12 9.49
N PHE A 70 8.04 6.86 9.33
CA PHE A 70 7.35 6.12 10.37
C PHE A 70 8.26 5.89 11.58
N ASN A 71 7.66 5.83 12.76
CA ASN A 71 8.36 5.58 14.00
C ASN A 71 8.00 4.19 14.55
N THR A 72 8.99 3.55 15.17
CA THR A 72 8.81 2.40 16.07
C THR A 72 9.51 2.75 17.38
N ASN A 73 8.79 2.68 18.49
CA ASN A 73 9.31 3.07 19.80
C ASN A 73 9.81 1.85 20.57
N PHE A 74 10.94 2.02 21.25
CA PHE A 74 11.58 1.01 22.06
C PHE A 74 11.75 1.52 23.48
N TYR A 75 11.41 0.67 24.44
CA TYR A 75 11.55 0.94 25.87
C TYR A 75 12.29 -0.23 26.51
N LEU A 76 13.03 0.04 27.59
CA LEU A 76 13.81 -0.97 28.31
C LEU A 76 13.58 -0.77 29.81
N ASP A 77 13.16 -1.83 30.51
CA ASP A 77 13.00 -1.78 31.96
C ASP A 77 14.29 -2.17 32.72
N ASP A 78 14.26 -2.02 34.04
CA ASP A 78 15.40 -2.39 34.92
C ASP A 78 15.75 -3.88 34.86
N GLN A 79 14.79 -4.72 34.46
CA GLN A 79 14.99 -6.15 34.24
C GLN A 79 15.50 -6.44 32.82
N GLN A 80 15.84 -5.42 32.03
CA GLN A 80 16.32 -5.56 30.65
C GLN A 80 15.29 -6.24 29.73
N ASN A 81 14.00 -6.08 29.99
CA ASN A 81 12.96 -6.47 29.06
C ASN A 81 12.77 -5.38 28.01
N LEU A 82 12.78 -5.77 26.74
CA LEU A 82 12.59 -4.85 25.62
C LEU A 82 11.11 -4.78 25.29
N TYR A 83 10.55 -3.57 25.30
CA TYR A 83 9.21 -3.31 24.80
C TYR A 83 9.29 -2.63 23.44
N ILE A 84 8.50 -3.10 22.48
CA ILE A 84 8.47 -2.62 21.09
C ILE A 84 7.04 -2.18 20.78
N GLN A 85 6.87 -0.89 20.50
CA GLN A 85 5.59 -0.30 20.13
C GLN A 85 5.61 0.11 18.66
N GLY A 86 4.74 -0.51 17.87
CA GLY A 86 4.58 -0.19 16.45
C GLY A 86 3.53 0.89 16.22
N PHE A 87 3.74 1.73 15.20
CA PHE A 87 2.79 2.75 14.76
C PHE A 87 2.39 2.60 13.28
N GLY A 88 2.47 1.38 12.76
CA GLY A 88 2.02 1.02 11.42
C GLY A 88 3.04 1.30 10.32
N ASP A 89 4.34 1.21 10.60
CA ASP A 89 5.37 1.30 9.57
C ASP A 89 5.12 0.24 8.47
N PRO A 90 4.86 0.64 7.21
CA PRO A 90 4.61 -0.30 6.12
C PRO A 90 5.88 -1.02 5.63
N PHE A 91 7.05 -0.58 6.06
CA PHE A 91 8.35 -1.02 5.54
C PHE A 91 9.33 -1.42 6.65
N LEU A 92 8.82 -1.84 7.81
CA LEU A 92 9.63 -2.48 8.85
C LEU A 92 10.02 -3.90 8.38
N ILE A 93 11.15 -4.00 7.68
CA ILE A 93 11.67 -5.25 7.08
C ILE A 93 12.85 -5.81 7.88
N SER A 94 13.27 -7.05 7.58
CA SER A 94 14.40 -7.71 8.22
C SER A 94 15.65 -6.82 8.33
N GLU A 95 15.97 -6.09 7.26
CA GLU A 95 17.11 -5.18 7.21
C GLU A 95 16.95 -3.94 8.09
N GLU A 96 15.73 -3.44 8.31
CA GLU A 96 15.49 -2.40 9.31
C GLU A 96 15.69 -2.96 10.71
N ILE A 97 15.21 -4.18 10.99
CA ILE A 97 15.33 -4.81 12.30
C ILE A 97 16.80 -5.10 12.64
N ALA A 98 17.57 -5.61 11.69
CA ALA A 98 19.02 -5.76 11.85
C ALA A 98 19.68 -4.43 12.27
N ALA A 99 19.37 -3.34 11.55
CA ALA A 99 19.87 -2.01 11.87
C ALA A 99 19.39 -1.49 13.24
N ILE A 100 18.15 -1.80 13.63
CA ILE A 100 17.60 -1.46 14.95
C ILE A 100 18.37 -2.18 16.05
N ILE A 101 18.63 -3.49 15.93
CA ILE A 101 19.37 -4.25 16.93
C ILE A 101 20.79 -3.70 17.11
N VAL A 102 21.50 -3.42 16.01
CA VAL A 102 22.81 -2.74 16.05
C VAL A 102 22.69 -1.41 16.80
N LYS A 103 21.67 -0.61 16.48
CA LYS A 103 21.49 0.69 17.14
C LYS A 103 21.17 0.56 18.63
N LEU A 104 20.36 -0.41 19.04
CA LEU A 104 20.08 -0.68 20.46
C LEU A 104 21.37 -1.03 21.21
N LYS A 105 22.22 -1.87 20.62
CA LYS A 105 23.53 -2.23 21.17
C LYS A 105 24.46 -1.02 21.30
N ASP A 106 24.53 -0.17 20.28
CA ASP A 106 25.31 1.07 20.31
C ASP A 106 24.83 2.05 21.40
N LEU A 107 23.55 2.00 21.74
CA LEU A 107 22.95 2.76 22.84
C LEU A 107 23.15 2.11 24.22
N GLY A 108 23.90 1.01 24.30
CA GLY A 108 24.25 0.33 25.56
C GLY A 108 23.33 -0.83 25.93
N CYS A 109 22.41 -1.26 25.07
CA CYS A 109 21.60 -2.45 25.31
C CYS A 109 22.44 -3.72 25.08
N THR A 110 23.05 -4.23 26.16
CA THR A 110 23.88 -5.45 26.12
C THR A 110 23.11 -6.72 26.49
N LYS A 111 21.87 -6.58 26.97
CA LYS A 111 21.00 -7.69 27.35
C LYS A 111 19.54 -7.37 27.00
N ILE A 112 18.83 -8.35 26.44
CA ILE A 112 17.38 -8.34 26.22
C ILE A 112 16.83 -9.65 26.79
N ASN A 113 16.21 -9.58 27.96
CA ASN A 113 15.56 -10.69 28.64
C ASN A 113 14.28 -11.09 27.90
N ASP A 114 13.14 -10.50 28.24
CA ASP A 114 11.89 -10.70 27.50
C ASP A 114 11.73 -9.68 26.37
N ILE A 115 10.94 -10.02 25.37
CA ILE A 115 10.48 -9.11 24.31
C ILE A 115 8.97 -8.95 24.43
N TYR A 116 8.54 -7.74 24.72
CA TYR A 116 7.14 -7.35 24.83
C TYR A 116 6.71 -6.51 23.63
N LEU A 117 5.56 -6.86 23.05
CA LEU A 117 5.09 -6.29 21.79
C LEU A 117 3.78 -5.53 22.03
N ASP A 118 3.77 -4.25 21.69
CA ASP A 118 2.61 -3.36 21.75
C ASP A 118 2.14 -3.02 20.32
N SER A 119 1.06 -3.68 19.91
CA SER A 119 0.32 -3.47 18.65
C SER A 119 -0.93 -2.60 18.85
N THR A 120 -1.12 -2.00 20.04
CA THR A 120 -2.36 -1.30 20.41
C THR A 120 -2.58 0.01 19.67
N ALA A 121 -1.58 0.48 18.91
CA ALA A 121 -1.72 1.67 18.08
C ALA A 121 -2.75 1.48 16.95
N PHE A 122 -3.10 0.26 16.54
CA PHE A 122 -4.25 -0.01 15.65
C PHE A 122 -5.30 -0.83 16.38
N GLN A 123 -6.57 -0.52 16.09
CA GLN A 123 -7.73 -1.29 16.57
C GLN A 123 -8.60 -1.65 15.36
N LEU A 124 -8.35 -2.84 14.82
CA LEU A 124 -8.98 -3.32 13.59
C LEU A 124 -10.01 -4.40 13.94
N ASN A 125 -11.29 -4.08 13.74
CA ASN A 125 -12.39 -5.02 14.01
C ASN A 125 -12.58 -6.08 12.91
N ALA A 126 -11.89 -5.91 11.78
CA ALA A 126 -11.93 -6.78 10.61
C ALA A 126 -10.72 -6.48 9.69
N PRO A 127 -10.34 -7.43 8.81
CA PRO A 127 -9.47 -7.14 7.68
C PRO A 127 -10.08 -6.05 6.76
N PRO A 128 -9.30 -5.46 5.84
CA PRO A 128 -9.82 -4.49 4.90
C PRO A 128 -10.96 -5.10 4.06
N ASP A 129 -11.98 -4.30 3.77
CA ASP A 129 -13.14 -4.74 2.98
C ASP A 129 -12.69 -5.26 1.60
N GLY A 130 -13.18 -6.45 1.22
CA GLY A 130 -12.78 -7.12 -0.02
C GLY A 130 -11.52 -7.98 0.07
N ALA A 131 -10.84 -8.04 1.23
CA ALA A 131 -9.75 -8.98 1.45
C ALA A 131 -10.23 -10.44 1.38
N GLY A 132 -9.45 -11.29 0.71
CA GLY A 132 -9.67 -12.72 0.68
C GLY A 132 -9.05 -13.43 1.88
N ILE A 133 -9.22 -14.75 1.90
CA ILE A 133 -8.52 -15.65 2.83
C ILE A 133 -7.62 -16.53 1.98
N SER A 134 -6.42 -16.04 1.65
CA SER A 134 -5.44 -16.79 0.86
C SER A 134 -4.00 -16.48 1.30
N ASN A 135 -3.04 -17.26 0.79
CA ASN A 135 -1.61 -17.00 0.96
C ASN A 135 -1.05 -16.00 -0.06
N ASN A 136 -1.90 -15.40 -0.89
CA ASN A 136 -1.44 -14.36 -1.79
C ASN A 136 -1.05 -13.12 -0.99
N PRO A 137 0.14 -12.52 -1.19
CA PRO A 137 0.62 -11.40 -0.37
C PRO A 137 -0.32 -10.20 -0.29
N TYR A 138 -1.24 -10.07 -1.24
CA TYR A 138 -2.23 -9.01 -1.26
C TYR A 138 -3.35 -9.17 -0.21
N ASP A 139 -3.48 -10.35 0.41
CA ASP A 139 -4.41 -10.67 1.51
C ASP A 139 -3.72 -10.60 2.90
N ALA A 140 -2.47 -10.15 2.98
CA ALA A 140 -1.77 -10.01 4.26
C ALA A 140 -2.45 -8.97 5.17
N GLU A 141 -2.65 -9.32 6.45
CA GLU A 141 -3.31 -8.44 7.40
C GLU A 141 -2.45 -7.24 7.77
N ASN A 142 -3.11 -6.09 7.92
CA ASN A 142 -2.51 -4.87 8.46
C ASN A 142 -2.38 -4.97 9.98
N SER A 143 -1.31 -4.42 10.54
CA SER A 143 -1.08 -4.33 11.99
C SER A 143 -0.23 -3.10 12.30
N ALA A 144 -0.38 -2.58 13.51
CA ALA A 144 0.47 -1.50 14.01
C ALA A 144 1.93 -1.94 14.14
N LEU A 145 2.15 -3.23 14.41
CA LEU A 145 3.47 -3.84 14.47
C LEU A 145 3.47 -5.07 13.56
N ALA A 146 4.07 -4.91 12.39
CA ALA A 146 4.13 -5.90 11.33
C ALA A 146 5.53 -5.86 10.73
N VAL A 147 6.05 -7.03 10.33
CA VAL A 147 7.38 -7.13 9.72
C VAL A 147 7.29 -7.89 8.41
N ASN A 148 8.14 -7.55 7.43
CA ASN A 148 8.17 -8.19 6.11
C ASN A 148 6.79 -8.30 5.45
N PHE A 149 6.02 -7.20 5.55
CA PHE A 149 4.66 -7.08 5.00
C PHE A 149 3.69 -8.13 5.54
N ASN A 150 3.95 -8.69 6.74
CA ASN A 150 3.22 -9.83 7.31
C ASN A 150 3.20 -11.07 6.41
N THR A 151 4.30 -11.28 5.67
CA THR A 151 4.53 -12.46 4.86
C THR A 151 5.84 -13.12 5.23
N ILE A 152 5.91 -14.43 5.01
CA ILE A 152 7.09 -15.26 5.20
C ILE A 152 7.34 -16.01 3.89
N ASN A 153 8.59 -16.01 3.43
CA ASN A 153 9.02 -16.85 2.32
C ASN A 153 9.91 -17.98 2.84
N ILE A 154 9.56 -19.22 2.53
CA ILE A 154 10.29 -20.40 3.00
C ILE A 154 10.68 -21.32 1.85
N THR A 155 11.72 -22.12 2.07
CA THR A 155 11.99 -23.34 1.31
C THR A 155 11.85 -24.54 2.24
N LYS A 156 11.05 -25.53 1.82
CA LYS A 156 10.94 -26.83 2.49
C LYS A 156 11.58 -27.91 1.62
N ASN A 157 12.59 -28.60 2.14
CA ASN A 157 13.26 -29.66 1.40
C ASN A 157 12.48 -31.00 1.49
N LYS A 158 12.95 -32.04 0.79
CA LYS A 158 12.30 -33.36 0.77
C LYS A 158 12.36 -34.11 2.11
N THR A 159 13.29 -33.76 3.00
CA THR A 159 13.41 -34.34 4.35
C THR A 159 12.55 -33.60 5.38
N GLY A 160 11.88 -32.52 4.98
CA GLY A 160 11.03 -31.70 5.84
C GLY A 160 11.75 -30.55 6.54
N GLU A 161 13.04 -30.32 6.27
CA GLU A 161 13.76 -29.15 6.77
C GLU A 161 13.20 -27.88 6.14
N VAL A 162 13.03 -26.85 6.96
CA VAL A 162 12.46 -25.56 6.56
C VAL A 162 13.49 -24.47 6.82
N LEU A 163 13.78 -23.70 5.78
CA LEU A 163 14.67 -22.54 5.83
C LEU A 163 13.96 -21.31 5.30
N SER A 164 14.40 -20.13 5.71
CA SER A 164 14.02 -18.89 5.01
C SER A 164 14.44 -18.97 3.54
N ALA A 165 13.57 -18.50 2.65
CA ALA A 165 13.87 -18.31 1.23
C ALA A 165 14.29 -16.87 0.90
N GLU A 166 14.61 -16.08 1.94
CA GLU A 166 15.05 -14.69 1.88
C GLU A 166 16.38 -14.58 2.61
N GLU A 167 17.45 -14.20 1.90
CA GLU A 167 18.82 -14.13 2.43
C GLU A 167 18.92 -13.20 3.66
N GLN A 168 18.22 -12.08 3.61
CA GLN A 168 18.15 -11.09 4.68
C GLN A 168 17.36 -11.55 5.91
N THR A 169 16.52 -12.59 5.78
CA THR A 169 15.61 -13.02 6.85
C THR A 169 16.14 -14.31 7.47
N PRO A 170 16.53 -14.33 8.76
CA PRO A 170 16.95 -15.56 9.42
C PRO A 170 15.81 -16.58 9.48
N THR A 171 16.15 -17.87 9.43
CA THR A 171 15.18 -18.96 9.64
C THR A 171 14.65 -18.90 11.08
N LEU A 172 13.31 -18.86 11.22
CA LEU A 172 12.63 -18.80 12.52
C LEU A 172 11.91 -20.10 12.84
N THR A 173 11.64 -20.36 14.12
CA THR A 173 10.89 -21.55 14.56
C THR A 173 9.47 -21.53 14.00
N LEU A 174 8.83 -20.36 14.01
CA LEU A 174 7.50 -20.16 13.43
C LEU A 174 7.43 -20.59 11.96
N MET A 175 8.51 -20.44 11.18
CA MET A 175 8.53 -20.85 9.77
C MET A 175 8.31 -22.36 9.62
N ALA A 176 8.95 -23.17 10.48
CA ALA A 176 8.80 -24.62 10.44
C ALA A 176 7.38 -25.06 10.83
N GLU A 177 6.78 -24.40 11.81
CA GLU A 177 5.41 -24.67 12.25
C GLU A 177 4.38 -24.34 11.17
N LEU A 178 4.49 -23.17 10.54
CA LEU A 178 3.60 -22.78 9.43
C LEU A 178 3.77 -23.67 8.19
N ALA A 179 4.96 -24.25 8.02
CA ALA A 179 5.29 -25.14 6.92
C ALA A 179 4.92 -26.60 7.15
N GLU A 180 4.46 -26.98 8.35
CA GLU A 180 4.30 -28.38 8.76
C GLU A 180 3.50 -29.19 7.72
N LYS A 181 2.37 -28.62 7.26
CA LYS A 181 1.44 -29.24 6.31
C LYS A 181 1.73 -28.94 4.84
N LEU A 182 2.74 -28.12 4.54
CA LEU A 182 3.09 -27.78 3.16
C LEU A 182 3.95 -28.89 2.51
N PRO A 183 3.80 -29.13 1.20
CA PRO A 183 4.70 -30.03 0.48
C PRO A 183 6.12 -29.44 0.35
N PRO A 184 7.14 -30.23 0.01
CA PRO A 184 8.45 -29.68 -0.36
C PRO A 184 8.35 -28.66 -1.49
N GLY A 185 9.14 -27.60 -1.43
CA GLY A 185 9.12 -26.50 -2.40
C GLY A 185 9.36 -25.12 -1.77
N ILE A 186 9.20 -24.08 -2.57
CA ILE A 186 9.25 -22.68 -2.12
C ILE A 186 7.81 -22.21 -1.89
N HIS A 187 7.55 -21.63 -0.73
CA HIS A 187 6.22 -21.17 -0.34
C HIS A 187 6.29 -19.75 0.21
N ARG A 188 5.37 -18.90 -0.24
CA ARG A 188 5.04 -17.65 0.45
C ARG A 188 3.78 -17.86 1.29
N ILE A 189 3.86 -17.48 2.55
CA ILE A 189 2.83 -17.68 3.56
C ILE A 189 2.44 -16.30 4.09
N ASN A 190 1.15 -16.02 4.09
CA ASN A 190 0.63 -14.89 4.85
C ASN A 190 0.49 -15.32 6.30
N ILE A 191 0.85 -14.45 7.24
CA ILE A 191 0.81 -14.77 8.68
C ILE A 191 -0.63 -14.89 9.20
N ASN A 192 -1.61 -14.73 8.33
CA ASN A 192 -3.02 -15.00 8.58
C ASN A 192 -3.46 -16.38 8.08
N GLN A 193 -3.31 -17.38 8.94
CA GLN A 193 -4.11 -18.61 8.90
C GLN A 193 -4.37 -19.09 10.33
N THR A 194 -5.35 -18.51 11.01
CA THR A 194 -6.24 -19.26 11.93
C THR A 194 -7.29 -18.32 12.53
N ALA A 195 -8.55 -18.73 12.43
CA ALA A 195 -9.64 -18.19 13.22
C ALA A 195 -9.20 -18.15 14.70
N SER A 196 -9.31 -16.99 15.34
CA SER A 196 -8.95 -16.74 16.76
C SER A 196 -7.45 -16.84 17.12
N GLY A 197 -6.55 -16.26 16.31
CA GLY A 197 -5.13 -16.14 16.70
C GLY A 197 -4.22 -15.21 15.89
N GLY A 198 -4.68 -14.56 14.81
CA GLY A 198 -3.82 -13.82 13.86
C GLY A 198 -2.86 -12.81 14.50
N GLU A 199 -3.34 -11.98 15.44
CA GLU A 199 -2.51 -10.99 16.11
C GLU A 199 -1.38 -11.61 16.96
N ALA A 200 -1.64 -12.77 17.58
CA ALA A 200 -0.65 -13.50 18.36
C ALA A 200 0.45 -14.07 17.47
N ILE A 201 0.11 -14.57 16.26
CA ILE A 201 1.10 -15.09 15.30
C ILE A 201 1.92 -13.93 14.69
N ILE A 202 1.27 -12.80 14.33
CA ILE A 202 1.98 -11.59 13.87
C ILE A 202 2.98 -11.13 14.93
N SER A 203 2.53 -11.04 16.19
CA SER A 203 3.39 -10.65 17.31
C SER A 203 4.54 -11.65 17.49
N ARG A 204 4.25 -12.95 17.46
CA ARG A 204 5.28 -13.98 17.54
C ARG A 204 6.31 -13.85 16.42
N TYR A 205 5.89 -13.58 15.19
CA TYR A 205 6.81 -13.37 14.06
C TYR A 205 7.74 -12.20 14.31
N VAL A 206 7.19 -11.05 14.73
CA VAL A 206 7.98 -9.85 15.08
C VAL A 206 8.99 -10.22 16.17
N GLY A 207 8.55 -10.81 17.28
CA GLY A 207 9.43 -11.13 18.40
C GLY A 207 10.49 -12.17 18.06
N GLU A 208 10.17 -13.21 17.28
CA GLU A 208 11.15 -14.22 16.84
C GLU A 208 12.20 -13.59 15.91
N LEU A 209 11.80 -12.68 15.02
CA LEU A 209 12.71 -11.97 14.13
C LEU A 209 13.67 -11.05 14.91
N PHE A 210 13.15 -10.26 15.86
CA PHE A 210 13.98 -9.47 16.78
C PHE A 210 14.93 -10.35 17.59
N ARG A 211 14.45 -11.50 18.12
CA ARG A 211 15.28 -12.45 18.87
C ARG A 211 16.38 -13.06 17.99
N ALA A 212 16.11 -13.32 16.72
CA ALA A 212 17.10 -13.87 15.80
C ALA A 212 18.24 -12.87 15.55
N PHE A 213 17.93 -11.61 15.25
CA PHE A 213 18.94 -10.56 15.07
C PHE A 213 19.67 -10.21 16.37
N GLN A 214 18.98 -10.21 17.51
CA GLN A 214 19.60 -10.09 18.83
C GLN A 214 20.74 -11.12 19.02
N LYS A 215 20.49 -12.39 18.66
CA LYS A 215 21.48 -13.47 18.77
C LYS A 215 22.66 -13.23 17.83
N GLN A 216 22.41 -12.80 16.59
CA GLN A 216 23.48 -12.46 15.63
C GLN A 216 24.39 -11.34 16.14
N GLU A 217 23.80 -10.36 16.83
CA GLU A 217 24.54 -9.25 17.45
C GLU A 217 25.15 -9.56 18.82
N ASN A 218 25.04 -10.81 19.29
CA ASN A 218 25.57 -11.27 20.59
C ASN A 218 25.04 -10.46 21.80
N ILE A 219 23.81 -9.96 21.74
CA ILE A 219 23.15 -9.33 22.87
C ILE A 219 22.56 -10.43 23.76
N ALA A 220 22.94 -10.46 25.04
CA ALA A 220 22.58 -11.55 25.96
C ALA A 220 21.07 -11.64 26.23
N GLY A 221 20.60 -12.81 26.67
CA GLY A 221 19.21 -13.05 27.06
C GLY A 221 18.42 -13.87 26.03
N ALA A 222 17.42 -14.60 26.53
CA ALA A 222 16.62 -15.54 25.74
C ALA A 222 15.26 -15.79 26.41
N GLY A 223 14.72 -14.76 27.07
CA GLY A 223 13.43 -14.82 27.75
C GLY A 223 12.26 -14.92 26.78
N MET A 224 11.04 -14.76 27.31
CA MET A 224 9.83 -14.98 26.54
C MET A 224 9.54 -13.85 25.55
N ILE A 225 8.67 -14.15 24.58
CA ILE A 225 8.06 -13.19 23.67
C ILE A 225 6.58 -13.14 24.01
N ALA A 226 6.04 -11.95 24.27
CA ALA A 226 4.62 -11.79 24.60
C ALA A 226 4.06 -10.45 24.13
N GLN A 227 2.76 -10.40 23.93
CA GLN A 227 2.06 -9.13 23.77
C GLN A 227 1.92 -8.43 25.12
N ARG A 228 2.23 -7.15 25.17
CA ARG A 228 2.05 -6.34 26.37
C ARG A 228 1.98 -4.87 25.99
N LYS A 229 1.00 -4.15 26.54
CA LYS A 229 0.96 -2.69 26.45
C LYS A 229 2.17 -2.10 27.17
N ILE A 230 2.72 -1.01 26.62
CA ILE A 230 3.79 -0.25 27.30
C ILE A 230 3.30 0.23 28.68
N PRO A 231 4.06 -0.01 29.78
CA PRO A 231 3.73 0.54 31.09
C PRO A 231 3.80 2.07 31.07
N GLU A 232 2.86 2.74 31.76
CA GLU A 232 2.73 4.22 31.69
C GLU A 232 3.95 4.99 32.20
N ASN A 233 4.73 4.39 33.11
CA ASN A 233 5.91 5.00 33.72
C ASN A 233 7.24 4.49 33.13
N LEU A 234 7.20 3.81 31.97
CA LEU A 234 8.42 3.32 31.34
C LEU A 234 8.99 4.38 30.42
N ASP A 235 10.22 4.80 30.68
CA ASP A 235 10.90 5.81 29.88
C ASP A 235 11.26 5.28 28.50
N LEU A 236 11.10 6.14 27.50
CA LEU A 236 11.46 5.84 26.12
C LEU A 236 12.98 5.68 26.00
N PHE A 237 13.41 4.51 25.54
CA PHE A 237 14.83 4.21 25.36
C PHE A 237 15.32 4.65 23.98
N TYR A 238 14.55 4.39 22.93
CA TYR A 238 14.93 4.69 21.54
C TYR A 238 13.71 4.85 20.65
N ILE A 239 13.72 5.86 19.77
CA ILE A 239 12.78 5.97 18.66
C ILE A 239 13.54 5.60 17.39
N HIS A 240 13.17 4.49 16.78
CA HIS A 240 13.59 4.20 15.41
C HIS A 240 12.72 5.00 14.45
N ARG A 241 13.35 5.80 13.58
CA ARG A 241 12.69 6.42 12.43
C ARG A 241 13.08 5.62 11.20
N SER A 242 12.08 5.15 10.45
CA SER A 242 12.26 4.34 9.24
C SER A 242 13.31 4.96 8.31
N ARG A 243 14.25 4.15 7.80
CA ARG A 243 15.28 4.63 6.87
C ARG A 243 14.73 5.07 5.53
N LYS A 244 13.49 4.71 5.18
CA LYS A 244 12.79 5.24 4.01
C LYS A 244 11.87 6.41 4.38
N THR A 245 11.89 7.44 3.54
CA THR A 245 10.86 8.48 3.50
C THR A 245 9.54 7.93 2.97
N LEU A 246 8.45 8.66 3.18
CA LEU A 246 7.15 8.32 2.61
C LEU A 246 7.20 8.26 1.08
N LYS A 247 7.93 9.18 0.43
CA LYS A 247 8.13 9.13 -1.03
C LYS A 247 8.79 7.81 -1.46
N GLU A 248 9.83 7.37 -0.76
CA GLU A 248 10.54 6.11 -1.04
C GLU A 248 9.70 4.86 -0.72
N ILE A 249 8.72 4.95 0.19
CA ILE A 249 7.75 3.88 0.48
C ILE A 249 6.66 3.82 -0.60
N ILE A 250 6.25 4.97 -1.16
CA ILE A 250 5.23 5.02 -2.21
C ILE A 250 5.74 4.43 -3.53
N ALA A 251 7.03 4.55 -3.85
CA ALA A 251 7.61 3.95 -5.05
C ALA A 251 7.33 2.42 -5.16
N PRO A 252 7.69 1.57 -4.18
CA PRO A 252 7.36 0.14 -4.22
C PRO A 252 5.86 -0.14 -4.08
N LEU A 253 5.08 0.72 -3.42
CA LEU A 253 3.61 0.63 -3.42
C LEU A 253 3.06 0.70 -4.86
N MET A 254 3.54 1.65 -5.66
CA MET A 254 3.08 1.82 -7.03
C MET A 254 3.60 0.72 -7.95
N LEU A 255 4.88 0.38 -7.81
CA LEU A 255 5.55 -0.64 -8.63
C LEU A 255 4.95 -2.04 -8.43
N TYR A 256 4.89 -2.51 -7.17
CA TYR A 256 4.41 -3.85 -6.86
C TYR A 256 2.91 -3.87 -6.55
N SER A 257 2.24 -2.73 -6.61
CA SER A 257 0.82 -2.59 -6.30
C SER A 257 0.44 -3.17 -4.92
N SER A 258 1.32 -2.99 -3.93
CA SER A 258 1.18 -3.64 -2.61
C SER A 258 -0.09 -3.19 -1.87
N ASN A 259 -0.98 -4.13 -1.58
CA ASN A 259 -2.18 -3.85 -0.78
C ASN A 259 -1.84 -3.56 0.67
N PHE A 260 -0.87 -4.29 1.22
CA PHE A 260 -0.40 -4.10 2.59
C PHE A 260 0.08 -2.66 2.79
N ILE A 261 1.00 -2.16 1.95
CA ILE A 261 1.50 -0.78 2.07
C ILE A 261 0.36 0.23 1.92
N ALA A 262 -0.53 0.04 0.94
CA ALA A 262 -1.64 0.95 0.70
C ALA A 262 -2.55 1.09 1.92
N ASN A 263 -2.87 -0.04 2.57
CA ASN A 263 -3.75 -0.05 3.73
C ASN A 263 -3.05 0.39 5.03
N GLN A 264 -1.74 0.15 5.17
CA GLN A 264 -0.95 0.76 6.24
C GLN A 264 -0.97 2.29 6.12
N LEU A 265 -0.74 2.83 4.92
CA LEU A 265 -0.81 4.27 4.67
C LEU A 265 -2.22 4.81 4.95
N PHE A 266 -3.26 4.10 4.53
CA PHE A 266 -4.65 4.48 4.81
C PHE A 266 -4.93 4.56 6.32
N LEU A 267 -4.52 3.54 7.09
CA LEU A 267 -4.64 3.53 8.56
C LEU A 267 -3.79 4.63 9.21
N ALA A 268 -2.61 4.93 8.66
CA ALA A 268 -1.76 6.01 9.11
C ALA A 268 -2.47 7.37 8.95
N LEU A 269 -3.14 7.63 7.82
CA LEU A 269 -3.92 8.86 7.63
C LEU A 269 -4.92 9.09 8.77
N GLY A 270 -5.69 8.06 9.12
CA GLY A 270 -6.64 8.12 10.23
C GLY A 270 -5.96 8.37 11.58
N SER A 271 -4.87 7.66 11.83
CA SER A 271 -4.14 7.70 13.11
C SER A 271 -3.45 9.03 13.36
N TYR A 272 -2.72 9.55 12.36
CA TYR A 272 -1.97 10.80 12.51
C TYR A 272 -2.87 12.05 12.44
N SER A 273 -4.09 11.94 11.89
CA SER A 273 -5.04 13.06 11.85
C SER A 273 -6.01 13.10 13.03
N TYR A 274 -6.45 11.94 13.54
CA TYR A 274 -7.45 11.83 14.61
C TYR A 274 -6.93 11.14 15.89
N GLY A 275 -5.62 10.89 15.98
CA GLY A 275 -4.98 10.21 17.10
C GLY A 275 -5.14 8.70 17.08
N PHE A 276 -4.28 8.02 17.84
CA PHE A 276 -4.31 6.57 18.05
C PHE A 276 -5.39 6.15 19.07
N PRO A 277 -5.94 4.92 18.98
CA PRO A 277 -5.65 3.90 17.98
C PRO A 277 -6.22 4.24 16.61
N GLY A 278 -5.54 3.79 15.56
CA GLY A 278 -5.97 3.84 14.17
C GLY A 278 -7.11 2.88 13.89
N THR A 279 -8.10 3.34 13.14
CA THR A 279 -9.26 2.53 12.72
C THR A 279 -9.60 2.80 11.26
N TRP A 280 -10.28 1.85 10.61
CA TRP A 280 -10.82 2.04 9.27
C TRP A 280 -11.78 3.25 9.21
N GLU A 281 -12.56 3.48 10.26
CA GLU A 281 -13.50 4.60 10.34
C GLU A 281 -12.79 5.96 10.35
N LYS A 282 -11.78 6.14 11.22
CA LYS A 282 -10.96 7.36 11.25
C LYS A 282 -10.32 7.63 9.89
N SER A 283 -9.82 6.57 9.25
CA SER A 283 -9.14 6.65 7.95
C SER A 283 -10.08 7.06 6.83
N ARG A 284 -11.28 6.46 6.74
CA ARG A 284 -12.34 6.88 5.81
C ARG A 284 -12.74 8.33 6.04
N LYS A 285 -12.91 8.74 7.31
CA LYS A 285 -13.28 10.11 7.65
C LYS A 285 -12.23 11.12 7.17
N VAL A 286 -10.94 10.85 7.38
CA VAL A 286 -9.84 11.70 6.87
C VAL A 286 -9.85 11.74 5.36
N MET A 287 -9.93 10.58 4.71
CA MET A 287 -9.88 10.49 3.25
C MET A 287 -11.03 11.26 2.61
N THR A 288 -12.27 11.04 3.05
CA THR A 288 -13.44 11.75 2.55
C THR A 288 -13.30 13.27 2.75
N TYR A 289 -12.92 13.70 3.96
CA TYR A 289 -12.72 15.12 4.25
C TYR A 289 -11.63 15.73 3.37
N HIS A 290 -10.50 15.04 3.19
CA HIS A 290 -9.38 15.48 2.36
C HIS A 290 -9.79 15.68 0.90
N LEU A 291 -10.44 14.67 0.31
CA LEU A 291 -10.89 14.71 -1.08
C LEU A 291 -11.93 15.82 -1.32
N GLN A 292 -12.87 16.00 -0.39
CA GLN A 292 -13.87 17.07 -0.47
C GLN A 292 -13.25 18.46 -0.32
N LYS A 293 -12.39 18.66 0.69
CA LYS A 293 -11.89 20.00 1.02
C LYS A 293 -10.76 20.45 0.13
N LYS A 294 -9.82 19.56 -0.21
CA LYS A 294 -8.65 19.92 -1.02
C LYS A 294 -8.94 19.88 -2.52
N TYR A 295 -9.72 18.89 -2.96
CA TYR A 295 -9.95 18.63 -4.39
C TYR A 295 -11.37 18.90 -4.86
N ASN A 296 -12.27 19.35 -3.97
CA ASN A 296 -13.67 19.61 -4.28
C ASN A 296 -14.36 18.41 -4.96
N LEU A 297 -13.98 17.19 -4.55
CA LEU A 297 -14.55 15.95 -5.06
C LEU A 297 -15.70 15.49 -4.16
N SER A 298 -16.87 15.28 -4.75
CA SER A 298 -18.06 14.80 -4.04
C SER A 298 -18.00 13.28 -3.81
N GLU A 299 -18.73 12.79 -2.79
CA GLU A 299 -18.85 11.35 -2.52
C GLU A 299 -19.57 10.57 -3.64
N ASN A 300 -20.33 11.27 -4.49
CA ASN A 300 -20.95 10.68 -5.67
C ASN A 300 -19.94 10.39 -6.77
N GLU A 301 -18.79 11.06 -6.76
CA GLU A 301 -17.72 10.86 -7.74
C GLU A 301 -16.55 10.05 -7.19
N VAL A 302 -16.26 10.13 -5.89
CA VAL A 302 -15.18 9.36 -5.26
C VAL A 302 -15.58 8.90 -3.86
N ARG A 303 -15.43 7.60 -3.62
CA ARG A 303 -15.63 6.99 -2.30
C ARG A 303 -14.57 5.93 -2.06
N ILE A 304 -13.78 6.10 -1.00
CA ILE A 304 -12.68 5.21 -0.65
C ILE A 304 -13.00 4.55 0.70
N ILE A 305 -13.23 3.23 0.65
CA ILE A 305 -13.54 2.39 1.80
C ILE A 305 -12.27 1.86 2.46
N GLU A 306 -11.26 1.55 1.64
CA GLU A 306 -9.91 1.12 2.03
C GLU A 306 -8.89 1.57 0.96
N GLY A 307 -7.60 1.57 1.30
CA GLY A 307 -6.58 2.27 0.54
C GLY A 307 -6.02 1.50 -0.67
N SER A 308 -6.27 0.20 -0.76
CA SER A 308 -5.64 -0.69 -1.75
C SER A 308 -6.48 -0.87 -3.02
N GLY A 309 -7.80 -0.75 -2.96
CA GLY A 309 -8.67 -1.00 -4.11
C GLY A 309 -9.26 -2.41 -4.15
N LEU A 310 -9.14 -3.19 -3.08
CA LEU A 310 -9.80 -4.49 -2.92
C LEU A 310 -11.32 -4.37 -2.81
N SER A 311 -11.79 -3.33 -2.13
CA SER A 311 -13.22 -3.18 -1.86
C SER A 311 -13.98 -2.91 -3.14
N GLY A 312 -14.95 -3.78 -3.43
CA GLY A 312 -15.96 -3.57 -4.48
C GLY A 312 -16.89 -2.39 -4.20
N GLN A 313 -16.78 -1.73 -3.04
CA GLN A 313 -17.53 -0.55 -2.66
C GLN A 313 -16.76 0.77 -2.93
N ASN A 314 -15.45 0.68 -3.23
CA ASN A 314 -14.68 1.81 -3.72
C ASN A 314 -15.28 2.34 -5.03
N ARG A 315 -15.34 3.66 -5.18
CA ARG A 315 -15.85 4.32 -6.38
C ARG A 315 -14.93 5.47 -6.78
N VAL A 316 -14.70 5.62 -8.08
CA VAL A 316 -14.08 6.82 -8.65
C VAL A 316 -14.64 7.08 -10.05
N SER A 317 -14.95 8.34 -10.39
CA SER A 317 -15.27 8.75 -11.76
C SER A 317 -14.01 9.06 -12.57
N PRO A 318 -14.06 9.03 -13.92
CA PRO A 318 -12.97 9.54 -14.74
C PRO A 318 -12.57 10.98 -14.37
N HIS A 319 -13.55 11.85 -14.11
CA HIS A 319 -13.32 13.22 -13.66
C HIS A 319 -12.51 13.26 -12.35
N ALA A 320 -12.93 12.49 -11.35
CA ALA A 320 -12.28 12.50 -10.05
C ALA A 320 -10.83 12.00 -10.17
N MET A 321 -10.61 10.91 -10.91
CA MET A 321 -9.25 10.39 -11.10
C MET A 321 -8.35 11.36 -11.88
N ILE A 322 -8.88 12.08 -12.87
CA ILE A 322 -8.11 13.11 -13.58
C ILE A 322 -7.69 14.25 -12.66
N GLN A 323 -8.57 14.72 -11.77
CA GLN A 323 -8.19 15.75 -10.79
C GLN A 323 -7.08 15.25 -9.85
N LEU A 324 -7.17 13.99 -9.42
CA LEU A 324 -6.17 13.38 -8.56
C LEU A 324 -4.84 13.18 -9.29
N LEU A 325 -4.85 12.77 -10.56
CA LEU A 325 -3.66 12.69 -11.40
C LEU A 325 -3.03 14.07 -11.63
N ASP A 326 -3.81 15.11 -11.92
CA ASP A 326 -3.24 16.45 -12.11
C ASP A 326 -2.53 16.95 -10.85
N ALA A 327 -3.10 16.67 -9.67
CA ALA A 327 -2.47 16.94 -8.38
C ALA A 327 -1.25 16.04 -8.08
N PHE A 328 -1.28 14.77 -8.54
CA PHE A 328 -0.18 13.81 -8.35
C PHE A 328 0.97 14.01 -9.35
N LYS A 329 0.82 14.89 -10.35
CA LYS A 329 1.81 15.11 -11.42
C LYS A 329 3.25 15.41 -10.93
N PRO A 330 3.49 16.15 -9.82
CA PRO A 330 4.84 16.31 -9.26
C PRO A 330 5.52 15.01 -8.78
N TYR A 331 4.73 13.94 -8.62
CA TYR A 331 5.15 12.62 -8.17
C TYR A 331 4.94 11.55 -9.25
N ALA A 332 4.79 11.96 -10.52
CA ALA A 332 4.57 11.03 -11.63
C ALA A 332 5.69 10.00 -11.79
N ASP A 333 6.91 10.34 -11.36
CA ASP A 333 8.09 9.46 -11.29
C ASP A 333 7.90 8.25 -10.37
N LEU A 334 6.91 8.29 -9.47
CA LEU A 334 6.56 7.15 -8.61
C LEU A 334 5.71 6.11 -9.33
N LEU A 335 5.08 6.43 -10.46
CA LEU A 335 4.33 5.44 -11.24
C LEU A 335 5.29 4.61 -12.11
N PRO A 336 5.00 3.31 -12.33
CA PRO A 336 5.71 2.50 -13.31
C PRO A 336 5.77 3.16 -14.68
N GLN A 337 6.95 3.09 -15.31
CA GLN A 337 7.16 3.60 -16.65
C GLN A 337 7.18 2.45 -17.67
N GLU A 338 6.28 2.51 -18.65
CA GLU A 338 6.15 1.51 -19.71
C GLU A 338 5.87 2.23 -21.04
N ASP A 339 6.68 1.96 -22.07
CA ASP A 339 6.49 2.46 -23.44
C ASP A 339 6.14 3.97 -23.56
N GLY A 340 6.91 4.81 -22.86
CA GLY A 340 6.72 6.27 -22.86
C GLY A 340 5.49 6.76 -22.10
N LYS A 341 4.98 5.95 -21.16
CA LYS A 341 3.84 6.26 -20.30
C LYS A 341 4.24 6.04 -18.84
N PHE A 342 3.62 6.79 -17.95
CA PHE A 342 3.67 6.54 -16.52
C PHE A 342 2.29 6.04 -16.12
N LEU A 343 2.13 4.78 -15.73
CA LEU A 343 0.79 4.21 -15.53
C LEU A 343 0.70 3.29 -14.32
N LYS A 344 -0.49 3.30 -13.72
CA LYS A 344 -0.91 2.31 -12.73
C LYS A 344 -2.02 1.47 -13.31
N SER A 345 -1.86 0.16 -13.21
CA SER A 345 -2.91 -0.81 -13.51
C SER A 345 -3.80 -1.10 -12.31
N GLY A 346 -5.06 -1.43 -12.59
CA GLY A 346 -6.02 -1.98 -11.63
C GLY A 346 -6.78 -3.14 -12.25
N THR A 347 -6.79 -4.27 -11.56
CA THR A 347 -7.54 -5.46 -11.99
C THR A 347 -8.29 -6.07 -10.80
N LEU A 348 -9.58 -6.33 -10.98
CA LEU A 348 -10.36 -7.29 -10.20
C LEU A 348 -11.20 -8.12 -11.19
N ASN A 349 -11.97 -9.09 -10.70
CA ASN A 349 -12.91 -9.81 -11.55
C ASN A 349 -13.91 -8.85 -12.21
N GLY A 350 -13.91 -8.77 -13.54
CA GLY A 350 -14.76 -7.86 -14.31
C GLY A 350 -14.40 -6.37 -14.16
N VAL A 351 -13.23 -6.03 -13.62
CA VAL A 351 -12.77 -4.65 -13.46
C VAL A 351 -11.37 -4.51 -14.04
N TYR A 352 -11.20 -3.62 -15.01
CA TYR A 352 -9.97 -3.43 -15.77
C TYR A 352 -9.72 -1.93 -15.94
N SER A 353 -8.70 -1.40 -15.26
CA SER A 353 -8.46 0.04 -15.20
C SER A 353 -7.00 0.39 -15.44
N TYR A 354 -6.78 1.56 -16.07
CA TYR A 354 -5.50 2.25 -16.11
C TYR A 354 -5.69 3.71 -15.75
N ALA A 355 -4.69 4.28 -15.06
CA ALA A 355 -4.61 5.70 -14.78
C ALA A 355 -3.14 6.13 -14.82
N GLY A 356 -2.87 7.30 -15.39
CA GLY A 356 -1.49 7.72 -15.58
C GLY A 356 -1.32 8.94 -16.46
N TYR A 357 -0.18 9.00 -17.12
CA TYR A 357 0.22 10.08 -18.01
C TYR A 357 0.81 9.55 -19.31
N PHE A 358 0.44 10.17 -20.41
CA PHE A 358 1.20 10.08 -21.65
C PHE A 358 2.35 11.09 -21.61
N ALA A 359 3.57 10.65 -21.91
CA ALA A 359 4.72 11.55 -22.04
C ALA A 359 4.69 12.25 -23.43
N GLY A 360 4.55 13.57 -23.40
CA GLY A 360 4.85 14.46 -24.53
C GLY A 360 6.31 14.89 -24.53
N LYS A 361 6.70 15.75 -25.48
CA LYS A 361 8.09 16.24 -25.61
C LYS A 361 8.60 16.93 -24.34
N ASP A 362 7.75 17.75 -23.71
CA ASP A 362 8.09 18.55 -22.51
C ASP A 362 6.92 18.59 -21.50
N ARG A 363 6.00 17.62 -21.54
CA ARG A 363 4.81 17.61 -20.68
C ARG A 363 4.28 16.20 -20.38
N LEU A 364 3.52 16.12 -19.29
CA LEU A 364 2.75 14.95 -18.90
C LEU A 364 1.25 15.30 -18.99
N ASP A 365 0.55 14.58 -19.85
CA ASP A 365 -0.89 14.73 -20.06
C ASP A 365 -1.62 13.52 -19.47
N SER A 366 -2.55 13.77 -18.55
CA SER A 366 -3.20 12.71 -17.77
C SER A 366 -4.22 11.91 -18.58
N PHE A 367 -4.32 10.62 -18.28
CA PHE A 367 -5.38 9.77 -18.79
C PHE A 367 -5.91 8.83 -17.71
N VAL A 368 -7.16 8.42 -17.86
CA VAL A 368 -7.78 7.35 -17.08
C VAL A 368 -8.74 6.58 -17.96
N LEU A 369 -8.80 5.27 -17.77
CA LEU A 369 -9.88 4.41 -18.25
C LEU A 369 -10.29 3.44 -17.14
N LEU A 370 -11.59 3.25 -17.02
CA LEU A 370 -12.26 2.48 -15.98
C LEU A 370 -13.26 1.56 -16.67
N LEU A 371 -12.93 0.27 -16.83
CA LEU A 371 -13.85 -0.72 -17.41
C LEU A 371 -14.38 -1.63 -16.31
N ASN A 372 -15.70 -1.72 -16.18
CA ASN A 372 -16.41 -2.56 -15.21
C ASN A 372 -17.33 -3.53 -15.97
N GLN A 373 -16.72 -4.40 -16.76
CA GLN A 373 -17.40 -5.25 -17.75
C GLN A 373 -16.74 -6.63 -17.82
N GLY A 374 -17.42 -7.61 -18.42
CA GLY A 374 -16.91 -8.99 -18.50
C GLY A 374 -15.69 -9.14 -19.41
N LYS A 375 -15.74 -8.54 -20.60
CA LYS A 375 -14.66 -8.62 -21.59
C LYS A 375 -13.56 -7.60 -21.27
N ASN A 376 -12.33 -8.07 -21.10
CA ASN A 376 -11.17 -7.18 -20.97
C ASN A 376 -10.74 -6.60 -22.33
N SER A 377 -10.99 -5.32 -22.53
CA SER A 377 -10.58 -4.54 -23.71
C SER A 377 -9.64 -3.38 -23.37
N ARG A 378 -9.10 -3.34 -22.13
CA ARG A 378 -8.40 -2.14 -21.62
C ARG A 378 -7.15 -1.77 -22.41
N ASP A 379 -6.42 -2.75 -22.92
CA ASP A 379 -5.15 -2.50 -23.64
C ASP A 379 -5.47 -1.94 -25.03
N LEU A 380 -6.44 -2.54 -25.74
CA LEU A 380 -6.96 -2.00 -27.01
C LEU A 380 -7.51 -0.58 -26.85
N LEU A 381 -8.22 -0.32 -25.74
CA LEU A 381 -8.73 1.02 -25.46
C LEU A 381 -7.59 2.00 -25.18
N LEU A 382 -6.58 1.60 -24.41
CA LEU A 382 -5.40 2.43 -24.14
C LEU A 382 -4.68 2.80 -25.43
N ASP A 383 -4.45 1.83 -26.32
CA ASP A 383 -3.80 2.02 -27.62
C ASP A 383 -4.57 3.04 -28.48
N GLU A 384 -5.90 2.93 -28.52
CA GLU A 384 -6.73 3.85 -29.28
C GLU A 384 -6.75 5.26 -28.68
N LEU A 385 -6.84 5.37 -27.35
CA LEU A 385 -6.74 6.66 -26.65
C LEU A 385 -5.38 7.32 -26.86
N GLU A 386 -4.31 6.53 -26.87
CA GLU A 386 -2.97 7.03 -27.18
C GLU A 386 -2.84 7.47 -28.64
N ARG A 387 -3.41 6.71 -29.58
CA ARG A 387 -3.46 7.07 -31.01
C ARG A 387 -4.15 8.43 -31.20
N ILE A 388 -5.28 8.65 -30.52
CA ILE A 388 -5.99 9.95 -30.52
C ILE A 388 -5.10 11.05 -29.96
N TYR A 389 -4.50 10.81 -28.79
CA TYR A 389 -3.61 11.77 -28.13
C TYR A 389 -2.41 12.17 -29.01
N ARG A 390 -1.75 11.19 -29.66
CA ARG A 390 -0.58 11.41 -30.50
C ARG A 390 -0.95 11.96 -31.89
N GLY A 391 -2.05 11.53 -32.48
CA GLY A 391 -2.55 12.04 -33.76
C GLY A 391 -2.90 13.53 -33.69
N ALA A 392 -3.39 13.99 -32.53
CA ALA A 392 -3.62 15.40 -32.29
C ALA A 392 -2.31 16.23 -32.22
N CYS A 393 -1.13 15.61 -32.04
CA CYS A 393 0.18 16.29 -32.09
C CYS A 393 0.69 16.61 -33.49
N GLN A 394 0.05 16.10 -34.55
CA GLN A 394 0.47 16.32 -35.94
C GLN A 394 -0.37 17.37 -36.68
N ARG A 395 -1.38 17.97 -36.04
CA ARG A 395 -2.23 19.02 -36.62
C ARG A 395 -1.95 20.39 -36.01
#